data_AF-D9R635-F1
#
_entry.id   AF-D9R635-F1
#
_cell.length_a   1.000
_cell.length_b   1.000
_cell.length_c   1.000
_cell.angle_alpha   90.00
_cell.angle_beta   90.00
_cell.angle_gamma   90.00
#
_symmetry.space_group_name_H-M   'P 1'
#
loop_
_entity.id
_entity.type
_entity.pdbx_description
1 polymer ?
#
loop_
_entity_poly.entity_id
_entity_poly.type
_entity_poly.pdbx_seq_one_letter_code
_entity_poly.pdbx_strand_id
1 'polypeptide(L)'
;MEKEKKVMESVETDIKQEWLKIKLKTPVEYQGIQVESLDMSGMETLTGRDLNAIYDLYANMGGSGIIMQEATLLFAQLIASKVTGFPLELFYAMKAGDSVKLKNRVYRFFFLEG
;
A
#
# COMPACT_ATOMS: atom_id res chain seq x y z
N MET A 1 31.20 -9.45 14.80
CA MET A 1 30.37 -8.42 15.45
C MET A 1 29.77 -7.41 14.48
N GLU A 2 30.52 -6.51 13.83
CA GLU A 2 29.91 -5.48 12.95
C GLU A 2 29.32 -6.03 11.64
N LYS A 3 30.00 -7.02 11.02
CA LYS A 3 29.48 -7.75 9.85
C LYS A 3 28.25 -8.60 10.16
N GLU A 4 28.21 -9.25 11.32
CA GLU A 4 27.08 -10.06 11.76
C GLU A 4 25.86 -9.19 12.10
N LYS A 5 26.07 -8.03 12.73
CA LYS A 5 25.00 -7.07 13.00
C LYS A 5 24.38 -6.52 11.71
N LYS A 6 25.21 -6.17 10.72
CA LYS A 6 24.75 -5.71 9.40
C LYS A 6 23.99 -6.77 8.61
N VAL A 7 24.39 -8.04 8.72
CA VAL A 7 23.70 -9.19 8.10
C VAL A 7 22.37 -9.47 8.78
N MET A 8 22.30 -9.36 10.11
CA MET A 8 21.05 -9.55 10.85
C MET A 8 20.04 -8.44 10.55
N GLU A 9 20.51 -7.19 10.48
CA GLU A 9 19.71 -6.01 10.16
C GLU A 9 19.20 -6.04 8.70
N SER A 10 20.01 -6.51 7.74
CA SER A 10 19.56 -6.72 6.35
C SER A 10 18.52 -7.84 6.23
N VAL A 11 18.69 -8.94 6.96
CA VAL A 11 17.73 -10.07 6.95
C VAL A 11 16.40 -9.67 7.58
N GLU A 12 16.43 -8.91 8.67
CA GLU A 12 15.23 -8.40 9.33
C GLU A 12 14.50 -7.35 8.46
N THR A 13 15.26 -6.53 7.74
CA THR A 13 14.71 -5.58 6.75
C THR A 13 14.08 -6.33 5.56
N ASP A 14 14.74 -7.36 5.02
CA ASP A 14 14.21 -8.16 3.91
C ASP A 14 12.90 -8.89 4.30
N ILE A 15 12.83 -9.42 5.53
CA ILE A 15 11.61 -10.06 6.06
C ILE A 15 10.49 -9.02 6.28
N LYS A 16 10.83 -7.81 6.76
CA LYS A 16 9.89 -6.69 6.85
C LYS A 16 9.40 -6.21 5.48
N GLN A 17 10.20 -6.33 4.42
CA GLN A 17 9.77 -5.89 3.09
C GLN A 17 8.91 -6.94 2.37
N GLU A 18 9.11 -8.23 2.66
CA GLU A 18 8.40 -9.29 1.93
C GLU A 18 6.88 -9.27 2.17
N TRP A 19 6.41 -8.90 3.37
CA TRP A 19 4.97 -8.83 3.63
C TRP A 19 4.29 -7.66 2.90
N LEU A 20 5.05 -6.63 2.50
CA LEU A 20 4.60 -5.49 1.69
C LEU A 20 4.42 -5.84 0.21
N LYS A 21 4.96 -6.98 -0.24
CA LYS A 21 4.66 -7.51 -1.58
C LYS A 21 3.36 -8.31 -1.55
N ILE A 22 2.40 -7.91 -2.37
CA ILE A 22 1.09 -8.54 -2.47
C ILE A 22 1.00 -9.31 -3.77
N LYS A 23 0.99 -10.64 -3.70
CA LYS A 23 0.61 -11.48 -4.85
C LYS A 23 -0.91 -11.54 -4.98
N LEU A 24 -1.41 -11.11 -6.14
CA LEU A 24 -2.84 -11.14 -6.46
C LEU A 24 -3.27 -12.59 -6.74
N LYS A 25 -4.47 -12.97 -6.28
CA LYS A 25 -5.07 -14.26 -6.65
C LYS A 25 -5.57 -14.24 -8.07
N THR A 26 -6.05 -13.09 -8.52
CA THR A 26 -6.50 -12.87 -9.89
C THR A 26 -5.75 -11.66 -10.43
N PRO A 27 -4.99 -11.80 -11.53
CA PRO A 27 -4.37 -10.67 -12.19
C PRO A 27 -5.42 -9.59 -12.49
N VAL A 28 -5.09 -8.34 -12.21
CA VAL A 28 -5.94 -7.21 -12.57
C VAL A 28 -5.47 -6.65 -13.90
N GLU A 29 -6.41 -6.37 -14.80
CA GLU A 29 -6.14 -5.75 -16.09
C GLU A 29 -6.89 -4.43 -16.19
N TYR A 30 -6.17 -3.36 -16.56
CA TYR A 30 -6.76 -2.06 -16.82
C TYR A 30 -6.01 -1.37 -17.95
N GLN A 31 -6.73 -0.99 -19.02
CA GLN A 31 -6.16 -0.32 -20.21
C GLN A 31 -4.91 -1.01 -20.79
N GLY A 32 -4.91 -2.35 -20.83
CA GLY A 32 -3.78 -3.14 -21.34
C GLY A 32 -2.61 -3.31 -20.36
N ILE A 33 -2.69 -2.75 -19.15
CA ILE A 33 -1.75 -3.03 -18.06
C ILE A 33 -2.27 -4.24 -17.30
N GLN A 34 -1.49 -5.33 -17.31
CA GLN A 34 -1.76 -6.51 -16.51
C GLN A 34 -0.83 -6.55 -15.30
N VAL A 35 -1.39 -6.67 -14.10
CA VAL A 35 -0.65 -6.71 -12.84
C VAL A 35 -0.98 -7.98 -12.09
N GLU A 36 0.05 -8.74 -11.72
CA GLU A 36 -0.06 -9.97 -10.92
C GLU A 36 0.37 -9.79 -9.46
N SER A 37 1.14 -8.74 -9.19
CA SER A 37 1.60 -8.41 -7.85
C SER A 37 1.79 -6.90 -7.66
N LEU A 38 1.59 -6.44 -6.43
CA LEU A 38 1.82 -5.06 -6.01
C LEU A 38 3.00 -5.01 -5.05
N ASP A 39 3.90 -4.05 -5.23
CA ASP A 39 4.97 -3.75 -4.28
C ASP A 39 4.57 -2.52 -3.45
N MET A 40 4.29 -2.74 -2.16
CA MET A 40 3.89 -1.66 -1.24
C MET A 40 5.06 -1.15 -0.38
N SER A 41 6.30 -1.60 -0.63
CA SER A 41 7.50 -1.15 0.10
C SER A 41 7.68 0.36 0.09
N GLY A 42 7.23 1.03 -0.97
CA GLY A 42 7.27 2.49 -1.10
C GLY A 42 6.51 3.25 -0.01
N MET A 43 5.65 2.59 0.79
CA MET A 43 5.00 3.24 1.95
C MET A 43 6.00 3.75 2.98
N GLU A 44 7.15 3.09 3.14
CA GLU A 44 8.22 3.54 4.06
C GLU A 44 8.90 4.85 3.60
N THR A 45 8.75 5.18 2.32
CA THR A 45 9.35 6.39 1.73
C THR A 45 8.40 7.59 1.71
N LEU A 46 7.13 7.39 2.12
CA LEU A 46 6.13 8.45 2.12
C LEU A 46 6.50 9.54 3.13
N THR A 47 6.44 10.78 2.68
CA THR A 47 6.63 11.94 3.55
C THR A 47 5.29 12.40 4.12
N GLY A 48 5.33 13.20 5.20
CA GLY A 48 4.10 13.86 5.71
C GLY A 48 3.44 14.76 4.66
N ARG A 49 4.20 15.33 3.71
CA ARG A 49 3.65 16.09 2.59
C ARG A 49 2.87 15.19 1.63
N ASP A 50 3.36 13.98 1.36
CA ASP A 50 2.64 13.00 0.55
C ASP A 50 1.34 12.59 1.23
N LEU A 51 1.38 12.33 2.54
CA LEU A 51 0.17 11.98 3.30
C LEU A 51 -0.87 13.10 3.28
N ASN A 52 -0.48 14.37 3.49
CA ASN A 52 -1.41 15.50 3.38
C ASN A 52 -2.10 15.54 2.00
N ALA A 53 -1.34 15.37 0.92
CA ALA A 53 -1.91 15.33 -0.42
C ALA A 53 -2.87 14.16 -0.62
N ILE A 54 -2.59 13.00 -0.01
CA ILE A 54 -3.47 11.83 -0.05
C ILE A 54 -4.75 12.08 0.75
N TYR A 55 -4.67 12.69 1.93
CA TYR A 55 -5.84 13.03 2.74
C TYR A 55 -6.75 14.04 2.03
N ASP A 56 -6.18 15.06 1.38
CA ASP A 56 -6.92 16.02 0.57
C ASP A 56 -7.63 15.31 -0.59
N LEU A 57 -6.92 14.43 -1.31
CA LEU A 57 -7.49 13.65 -2.39
C LEU A 57 -8.60 12.71 -1.90
N TYR A 58 -8.38 12.02 -0.77
CA TYR A 58 -9.38 11.17 -0.13
C TYR A 58 -10.68 11.94 0.19
N ALA A 59 -10.55 13.14 0.77
CA ALA A 59 -11.70 13.99 1.06
C ALA A 59 -12.43 14.44 -0.22
N ASN A 60 -11.68 14.86 -1.24
CA ASN A 60 -12.24 15.29 -2.53
C ASN A 60 -12.99 14.16 -3.26
N MET A 61 -12.59 12.91 -3.04
CA MET A 61 -13.24 11.73 -3.63
C MET A 61 -14.42 11.19 -2.81
N GLY A 62 -14.88 11.93 -1.79
CA GLY A 62 -16.04 11.56 -0.98
C GLY A 62 -15.72 10.56 0.13
N GLY A 63 -14.46 10.46 0.55
CA GLY A 63 -14.06 9.67 1.71
C GLY A 63 -14.83 10.05 2.98
N SER A 64 -15.22 9.05 3.78
CA SER A 64 -16.04 9.26 4.96
C SER A 64 -15.23 9.84 6.13
N GLY A 65 -15.42 11.13 6.44
CA GLY A 65 -14.97 11.78 7.68
C GLY A 65 -13.44 11.81 7.89
N ILE A 66 -13.01 12.44 8.99
CA ILE A 66 -11.59 12.58 9.39
C ILE A 66 -11.07 11.45 10.30
N ILE A 67 -11.94 10.53 10.73
CA ILE A 67 -11.61 9.51 11.72
C ILE A 67 -11.27 8.19 11.01
N MET A 68 -10.10 7.61 11.32
CA MET A 68 -9.63 6.31 10.82
C MET A 68 -9.66 6.19 9.29
N GLN A 69 -9.27 7.25 8.58
CA GLN A 69 -9.26 7.27 7.12
C GLN A 69 -8.34 6.17 6.55
N GLU A 70 -7.24 5.88 7.25
CA GLU A 70 -6.23 4.88 6.92
C GLU A 70 -6.76 3.44 7.00
N ALA A 71 -7.94 3.24 7.62
CA ALA A 71 -8.61 1.94 7.67
C ALA A 71 -9.59 1.70 6.51
N THR A 72 -9.78 2.69 5.63
CA THR A 72 -10.74 2.61 4.53
C THR A 72 -10.11 2.03 3.26
N LEU A 73 -10.95 1.41 2.42
CA LEU A 73 -10.48 0.87 1.15
C LEU A 73 -10.02 1.98 0.19
N LEU A 74 -10.75 3.10 0.11
CA LEU A 74 -10.40 4.20 -0.76
C LEU A 74 -9.02 4.77 -0.41
N PHE A 75 -8.72 4.99 0.87
CA PHE A 75 -7.40 5.43 1.29
C PHE A 75 -6.31 4.43 0.90
N ALA A 76 -6.56 3.12 1.09
CA ALA A 76 -5.61 2.09 0.69
C ALA A 76 -5.33 2.09 -0.82
N GLN A 77 -6.35 2.35 -1.64
CA GLN A 77 -6.20 2.45 -3.10
C GLN A 77 -5.41 3.69 -3.52
N LEU A 78 -5.61 4.82 -2.82
CA LEU A 78 -4.84 6.05 -3.06
C LEU A 78 -3.36 5.88 -2.70
N ILE A 79 -3.08 5.28 -1.54
CA ILE A 79 -1.71 4.92 -1.13
C ILE A 79 -1.08 3.99 -2.18
N ALA A 80 -1.78 2.94 -2.59
CA ALA A 80 -1.27 1.98 -3.56
C ALA A 80 -0.93 2.66 -4.90
N SER A 81 -1.82 3.53 -5.40
CA SER A 81 -1.57 4.30 -6.62
C SER A 81 -0.33 5.20 -6.46
N LYS A 82 -0.20 5.89 -5.33
CA LYS A 82 0.95 6.74 -5.04
C LYS A 82 2.28 5.97 -5.02
N VAL A 83 2.35 4.82 -4.36
CA VAL A 83 3.61 4.09 -4.15
C VAL A 83 3.99 3.19 -5.32
N THR A 84 3.02 2.68 -6.08
CA THR A 84 3.28 1.82 -7.24
C THR A 84 3.36 2.61 -8.56
N GLY A 85 2.78 3.82 -8.61
CA GLY A 85 2.62 4.60 -9.83
C GLY A 85 1.51 4.12 -10.77
N PHE A 86 0.78 3.07 -10.42
CA PHE A 86 -0.34 2.59 -11.23
C PHE A 86 -1.57 3.53 -11.13
N PRO A 87 -2.38 3.61 -12.20
CA PRO A 87 -3.59 4.43 -12.19
C PRO A 87 -4.58 3.94 -11.12
N LEU A 88 -5.32 4.88 -10.53
CA LEU A 88 -6.25 4.58 -9.43
C LEU A 88 -7.34 3.59 -9.86
N GLU A 89 -7.79 3.68 -11.10
CA GLU A 89 -8.82 2.84 -11.70
C GLU A 89 -8.42 1.37 -11.78
N LEU A 90 -7.11 1.07 -11.86
CA LEU A 90 -6.61 -0.29 -11.78
C LEU A 90 -6.98 -0.91 -10.42
N PHE A 91 -6.89 -0.14 -9.33
CA PHE A 91 -7.25 -0.61 -8.00
C PHE A 91 -8.77 -0.74 -7.79
N TYR A 92 -9.57 -0.05 -8.60
CA TYR A 92 -11.03 -0.23 -8.65
C TYR A 92 -11.44 -1.50 -9.38
N ALA A 93 -10.66 -1.93 -10.36
CA ALA A 93 -10.88 -3.16 -11.12
C ALA A 93 -10.46 -4.44 -10.35
N MET A 94 -9.74 -4.30 -9.23
CA MET A 94 -9.31 -5.44 -8.41
C MET A 94 -10.50 -6.27 -7.90
N LYS A 95 -10.31 -7.59 -7.86
CA LYS A 95 -11.28 -8.50 -7.22
C LYS A 95 -11.35 -8.22 -5.73
N ALA A 96 -12.56 -8.27 -5.16
CA ALA A 96 -12.83 -7.94 -3.76
C ALA A 96 -11.88 -8.63 -2.76
N GLY A 97 -11.55 -9.90 -2.97
CA GLY A 97 -10.62 -10.63 -2.09
C GLY A 97 -9.20 -10.05 -2.08
N ASP A 98 -8.70 -9.58 -3.22
CA ASP A 98 -7.39 -8.94 -3.31
C ASP A 98 -7.45 -7.47 -2.87
N SER A 99 -8.57 -6.77 -3.08
CA SER A 99 -8.80 -5.42 -2.54
C SER A 99 -8.79 -5.40 -1.01
N VAL A 100 -9.39 -6.42 -0.37
CA VAL A 100 -9.33 -6.57 1.10
C VAL A 100 -7.91 -6.83 1.58
N LYS A 101 -7.12 -7.64 0.87
CA LYS A 101 -5.71 -7.84 1.21
C LYS A 101 -4.93 -6.53 1.15
N LEU A 102 -5.11 -5.75 0.08
CA LEU A 102 -4.48 -4.44 -0.07
C LEU A 102 -4.83 -3.53 1.12
N LYS A 103 -6.12 -3.40 1.43
CA LYS A 103 -6.59 -2.62 2.57
C LYS A 103 -5.93 -3.07 3.88
N ASN A 104 -5.86 -4.38 4.13
CA ASN A 104 -5.27 -4.91 5.35
C ASN A 104 -3.76 -4.67 5.43
N ARG A 105 -3.05 -4.57 4.30
CA ARG A 105 -1.63 -4.22 4.26
C ARG A 105 -1.40 -2.78 4.67
N VAL A 106 -2.16 -1.86 4.08
CA VAL A 106 -2.13 -0.43 4.42
C VAL A 106 -2.53 -0.23 5.88
N TYR A 107 -3.62 -0.84 6.33
CA TYR A 107 -4.04 -0.78 7.73
C TYR A 107 -2.94 -1.25 8.69
N ARG A 108 -2.30 -2.39 8.40
CA ARG A 108 -1.23 -2.92 9.24
C ARG A 108 -0.04 -1.96 9.33
N PHE A 109 0.36 -1.37 8.20
CA PHE A 109 1.44 -0.40 8.16
C PHE A 109 1.16 0.82 9.06
N PHE A 110 -0.03 1.43 8.95
CA PHE A 110 -0.35 2.64 9.70
C PHE A 110 -0.70 2.42 11.18
N PHE A 111 -1.23 1.24 11.55
CA PHE A 111 -1.76 1.03 12.90
C PHE A 111 -1.07 -0.05 13.73
N LEU A 112 -0.30 -0.96 13.13
CA LEU A 112 0.28 -2.11 13.82
C LEU A 112 1.82 -2.16 13.75
N GLU A 113 2.46 -1.31 12.95
CA GLU A 113 3.92 -1.18 12.91
C GLU A 113 4.48 -0.06 13.81
N GLY A 114 3.63 0.61 14.58
CA GLY A 114 4.00 1.61 15.59
C GLY A 114 4.56 1.03 16.88
#